data_AF-A0A2U1P3Q2-F1
#
_entry.id   AF-A0A2U1P3Q2-F1
#
_cell.length_a   1.000
_cell.length_b   1.000
_cell.length_c   1.000
_cell.angle_alpha   90.00
_cell.angle_beta   90.00
_cell.angle_gamma   90.00
#
_symmetry.space_group_name_H-M   'P 1'
#
loop_
_entity.id
_entity.type
_entity.pdbx_description
1 polymer ?
#
loop_
_entity_poly.entity_id
_entity_poly.type
_entity_poly.pdbx_seq_one_letter_code
_entity_poly.pdbx_strand_id
1 'polypeptide(L)'
;MLALLLQITPAHDLNDFKVGEDSDLEFINIFTDDGKINSNGGSEFVGLPRFEARVAVIEALKSKGLYRGEQLNEMRLGRCSRSNDVIEPMMKPQWYVKCDDMAKEALDAVINEKNKKIDILPKQYVAECKR
;
A
#
# COMPACT_ATOMS: atom_id res chain seq x y z
N MET A 1 16.32 18.86 -11.29
CA MET A 1 15.34 18.66 -12.37
C MET A 1 14.15 17.95 -11.75
N LEU A 2 13.04 18.66 -11.52
CA LEU A 2 11.84 18.06 -10.93
C LEU A 2 11.21 17.15 -11.99
N ALA A 3 11.22 15.85 -11.75
CA ALA A 3 10.39 14.93 -12.51
C ALA A 3 8.95 15.13 -12.04
N LEU A 4 8.10 15.71 -12.88
CA LEU A 4 6.68 15.91 -12.63
C LEU A 4 5.83 14.70 -13.07
N LEU A 5 6.50 13.64 -13.54
CA LEU A 5 5.89 12.40 -14.02
C LEU A 5 6.21 11.29 -13.03
N LEU A 6 5.19 10.53 -12.66
CA LEU A 6 5.25 9.40 -11.74
C LEU A 6 4.86 8.12 -12.47
N GLN A 7 5.45 7.00 -12.08
CA GLN A 7 5.01 5.67 -12.49
C GLN A 7 3.72 5.31 -11.74
N ILE A 8 2.74 4.72 -12.42
CA ILE A 8 1.49 4.24 -11.82
C ILE A 8 1.46 2.71 -11.85
N THR A 9 1.28 2.09 -10.67
CA THR A 9 1.23 0.64 -10.45
C THR A 9 0.03 0.23 -9.58
N PRO A 10 -1.19 0.16 -10.16
CA PRO A 10 -2.42 0.03 -9.38
C PRO A 10 -2.52 -1.24 -8.53
N ALA A 11 -1.80 -2.31 -8.89
CA ALA A 11 -1.79 -3.57 -8.14
C ALA A 11 -0.85 -3.58 -6.91
N HIS A 12 0.01 -2.56 -6.77
CA HIS A 12 1.15 -2.57 -5.84
C HIS A 12 1.32 -1.28 -5.01
N ASP A 13 0.50 -0.25 -5.22
CA ASP A 13 0.46 0.93 -4.35
C ASP A 13 -1.00 1.39 -4.14
N LEU A 14 -1.31 1.87 -2.92
CA LEU A 14 -2.68 2.25 -2.55
C LEU A 14 -3.14 3.56 -3.21
N ASN A 15 -2.23 4.51 -3.46
CA ASN A 15 -2.56 5.75 -4.17
C ASN A 15 -2.75 5.46 -5.66
N ASP A 16 -1.86 4.64 -6.23
CA ASP A 16 -1.97 4.20 -7.62
C ASP A 16 -3.22 3.36 -7.87
N PHE A 17 -3.66 2.56 -6.88
CA PHE A 17 -4.91 1.80 -6.95
C PHE A 17 -6.08 2.72 -7.27
N LYS A 18 -6.20 3.83 -6.54
CA LYS A 18 -7.31 4.76 -6.72
C LYS A 18 -7.26 5.46 -8.08
N VAL A 19 -6.07 5.89 -8.50
CA VAL A 19 -5.87 6.48 -9.83
C VAL A 19 -6.22 5.46 -10.92
N GLY A 20 -5.86 4.20 -10.73
CA GLY A 20 -6.18 3.09 -11.62
C GLY A 20 -7.68 2.84 -11.75
N GLU A 21 -8.43 2.86 -10.65
CA GLU A 21 -9.90 2.74 -10.70
C GLU A 21 -10.53 3.91 -11.45
N ASP A 22 -10.13 5.14 -11.14
CA ASP A 22 -10.73 6.34 -11.72
C ASP A 22 -10.40 6.49 -13.23
N SER A 23 -9.35 5.80 -13.70
CA SER A 23 -8.84 5.87 -15.08
C SER A 23 -9.03 4.57 -15.87
N ASP A 24 -9.73 3.58 -15.31
CA ASP A 24 -9.99 2.26 -15.91
C ASP A 24 -8.71 1.53 -16.39
N LEU A 25 -7.67 1.56 -15.56
CA LEU A 25 -6.41 0.88 -15.84
C LEU A 25 -6.46 -0.60 -15.46
N GLU A 26 -5.68 -1.42 -16.17
CA GLU A 26 -5.51 -2.83 -15.83
C GLU A 26 -4.67 -3.02 -14.55
N PHE A 27 -5.12 -3.92 -13.68
CA PHE A 27 -4.45 -4.26 -12.43
C PHE A 27 -3.60 -5.52 -12.60
N ILE A 28 -2.35 -5.34 -13.01
CA ILE A 28 -1.41 -6.45 -13.26
C ILE A 28 -0.54 -6.70 -12.02
N ASN A 29 -0.70 -7.88 -11.41
CA ASN A 29 0.18 -8.34 -10.34
C ASN A 29 1.44 -9.02 -10.90
N ILE A 30 2.63 -8.60 -10.45
CA ILE A 30 3.93 -9.17 -10.86
C ILE A 30 4.56 -10.09 -9.80
N PHE A 31 3.97 -10.20 -8.61
CA PHE A 31 4.52 -11.02 -7.52
C PHE A 31 3.78 -12.34 -7.35
N THR A 32 4.51 -13.31 -6.83
CA THR A 32 4.02 -14.56 -6.24
C THR A 32 3.81 -14.37 -4.74
N ASP A 33 3.11 -15.31 -4.09
CA ASP A 33 2.82 -15.25 -2.66
C ASP A 33 4.07 -15.33 -1.76
N ASP A 34 5.17 -15.91 -2.26
CA ASP A 34 6.47 -15.94 -1.59
C ASP A 34 7.37 -14.74 -1.94
N GLY A 35 6.82 -13.72 -2.62
CA GLY A 35 7.50 -12.45 -2.87
C GLY A 35 8.56 -12.51 -3.98
N LYS A 36 8.42 -13.46 -4.91
CA LYS A 36 9.23 -13.56 -6.13
C LYS A 36 8.48 -13.03 -7.34
N ILE A 37 9.21 -12.66 -8.38
CA ILE A 37 8.63 -12.22 -9.65
C ILE A 37 7.96 -13.39 -10.39
N ASN A 38 6.72 -13.19 -10.84
CA ASN A 38 5.96 -14.13 -11.67
C ASN A 38 6.15 -13.84 -13.17
N SER A 39 5.44 -14.55 -14.05
CA SER A 39 5.54 -14.40 -15.51
C SER A 39 5.23 -12.99 -16.05
N ASN A 40 4.45 -12.19 -15.33
CA ASN A 40 4.08 -10.84 -15.73
C ASN A 40 5.23 -9.82 -15.52
N GLY A 41 6.19 -10.13 -14.64
CA GLY A 41 7.31 -9.23 -14.36
C GLY A 41 8.44 -9.29 -15.39
N GLY A 42 8.28 -10.05 -16.48
CA GLY A 42 9.27 -10.22 -17.53
C GLY A 42 10.14 -11.46 -17.34
N SER A 43 10.38 -12.20 -18.43
CA SER A 43 11.05 -13.51 -18.41
C SER A 43 12.46 -13.50 -17.80
N GLU A 44 13.16 -12.37 -17.88
CA GLU A 44 14.51 -12.17 -17.33
C GLU A 44 14.53 -12.17 -15.79
N PHE A 45 13.40 -11.83 -15.15
CA PHE A 45 13.34 -11.62 -13.70
C PHE A 45 12.53 -12.69 -12.96
N VAL A 46 11.83 -13.59 -13.68
CA VAL A 46 10.98 -14.63 -13.09
C VAL A 46 11.76 -15.45 -12.06
N GLY A 47 11.15 -15.64 -10.89
CA GLY A 47 11.72 -16.42 -9.79
C GLY A 47 12.70 -15.64 -8.90
N LEU A 48 13.12 -14.43 -9.30
CA LEU A 48 13.94 -13.59 -8.44
C LEU A 48 13.13 -13.04 -7.26
N PRO A 49 13.68 -13.03 -6.02
CA PRO A 49 13.10 -12.28 -4.91
C PRO A 49 13.00 -10.79 -5.22
N ARG A 50 11.94 -10.12 -4.73
CA ARG A 50 11.64 -8.70 -5.04
C ARG A 50 12.81 -7.72 -4.92
N PHE A 51 13.69 -7.89 -3.92
CA PHE A 51 14.84 -7.01 -3.72
C PHE A 51 16.01 -7.31 -4.68
N GLU A 52 16.22 -8.58 -5.01
CA GLU A 52 17.21 -8.96 -6.02
C GLU A 52 16.75 -8.54 -7.42
N ALA A 53 15.46 -8.72 -7.71
CA ALA A 53 14.84 -8.25 -8.95
C ALA A 53 15.01 -6.73 -9.13
N ARG A 54 14.90 -5.93 -8.07
CA ARG A 54 15.14 -4.49 -8.13
C ARG A 54 16.56 -4.16 -8.63
N VAL A 55 17.58 -4.85 -8.11
CA VAL A 55 18.97 -4.66 -8.54
C VAL A 55 19.14 -5.11 -10.00
N ALA A 56 18.59 -6.27 -10.36
CA ALA A 56 18.65 -6.79 -11.73
C ALA A 56 17.99 -5.85 -12.75
N VAL A 57 16.83 -5.25 -12.41
CA VAL A 57 16.13 -4.27 -13.27
C VAL A 57 17.00 -3.04 -13.50
N ILE A 58 17.69 -2.53 -12.47
CA ILE A 58 18.60 -1.38 -12.61
C ILE A 58 19.72 -1.71 -13.60
N GLU A 59 20.34 -2.89 -13.49
CA GLU A 59 21.39 -3.31 -14.41
C GLU A 59 20.86 -3.48 -15.84
N ALA A 60 19.68 -4.07 -16.02
CA ALA A 60 19.05 -4.18 -17.34
C ALA A 60 18.75 -2.79 -17.94
N LEU A 61 18.30 -1.82 -17.15
CA LEU A 61 18.10 -0.44 -17.59
C LEU A 61 19.42 0.25 -17.99
N LYS A 62 20.52 -0.02 -17.28
CA LYS A 62 21.86 0.48 -17.63
C LYS A 62 22.34 -0.12 -18.95
N SER A 63 22.24 -1.44 -19.11
CA SER A 63 22.62 -2.13 -20.36
C SER A 63 21.83 -1.63 -21.58
N LYS A 64 20.57 -1.24 -21.39
CA LYS A 64 19.71 -0.65 -22.44
C LYS A 64 19.91 0.85 -22.64
N GLY A 65 20.77 1.52 -21.86
CA GLY A 65 20.96 2.97 -21.91
C GLY A 65 19.74 3.79 -21.49
N LEU A 66 18.80 3.19 -20.75
CA LEU A 66 17.57 3.83 -20.26
C LEU A 66 17.71 4.36 -18.83
N TYR A 67 18.72 3.91 -18.08
CA TYR A 67 19.00 4.41 -16.74
C TYR A 67 19.37 5.91 -16.77
N ARG A 68 18.81 6.69 -15.84
CA ARG A 68 19.03 8.15 -15.74
C ARG A 68 19.66 8.57 -14.41
N GLY A 69 19.98 7.62 -13.54
CA GLY A 69 20.58 7.87 -12.23
C GLY A 69 19.66 7.49 -11.07
N GLU A 70 20.20 7.60 -9.87
CA GLU A 70 19.52 7.41 -8.59
C GLU A 70 20.00 8.46 -7.60
N GLN A 71 19.19 8.70 -6.57
CA GLN A 71 19.53 9.57 -5.45
C GLN A 71 19.05 8.94 -4.15
N LEU A 72 19.75 9.21 -3.06
CA LEU A 72 19.29 8.78 -1.73
C LEU A 72 17.95 9.44 -1.44
N ASN A 73 16.96 8.63 -1.10
CA ASN A 73 15.64 9.09 -0.72
C ASN A 73 15.24 8.43 0.59
N GLU A 74 14.99 9.23 1.61
CA GLU A 74 14.44 8.72 2.88
C GLU A 74 12.96 8.39 2.68
N MET A 75 12.61 7.14 2.94
CA MET A 75 11.26 6.62 2.72
C MET A 75 10.68 6.07 4.02
N ARG A 76 9.36 6.22 4.19
CA ARG A 76 8.60 5.51 5.23
C ARG A 76 8.17 4.16 4.67
N LEU A 77 8.65 3.08 5.29
CA LEU A 77 8.32 1.72 4.89
C LEU A 77 7.36 1.09 5.90
N GLY A 78 6.28 0.48 5.39
CA GLY A 78 5.40 -0.36 6.19
C GLY A 78 6.15 -1.62 6.64
N ARG A 79 6.08 -1.94 7.92
CA ARG A 79 6.71 -3.14 8.50
C ARG A 79 5.69 -3.98 9.24
N CYS A 80 5.83 -5.30 9.10
CA CYS A 80 5.02 -6.24 9.86
C CYS A 80 5.33 -6.10 11.35
N SER A 81 4.32 -5.87 12.19
CA SER A 81 4.51 -5.74 13.64
C SER A 81 5.09 -6.98 14.32
N ARG A 82 5.00 -8.15 13.66
CA ARG A 82 5.48 -9.43 14.19
C ARG A 82 6.87 -9.81 13.70
N SER A 83 7.06 -9.87 12.38
CA SER A 83 8.35 -10.29 11.79
C SER A 83 9.31 -9.12 11.57
N ASN A 84 8.82 -7.88 11.64
CA ASN A 84 9.54 -6.66 11.28
C ASN A 84 10.00 -6.58 9.81
N ASP A 85 9.54 -7.51 8.97
CA ASP A 85 9.79 -7.50 7.52
C ASP A 85 8.99 -6.38 6.83
N VAL A 86 9.48 -5.94 5.69
CA VAL A 86 8.83 -4.91 4.86
C VAL A 86 7.58 -5.49 4.21
N ILE A 87 6.44 -4.82 4.43
CA ILE A 87 5.14 -5.20 3.88
C ILE A 87 5.10 -4.79 2.40
N GLU A 88 4.64 -5.73 1.56
CA GLU A 88 4.37 -5.49 0.15
C GLU A 88 2.87 -5.34 -0.08
N PRO A 89 2.39 -4.23 -0.64
CA PRO A 89 1.00 -4.12 -1.10
C PRO A 89 0.78 -5.04 -2.30
N MET A 90 -0.26 -5.85 -2.24
CA MET A 90 -0.62 -6.77 -3.32
C MET A 90 -2.12 -6.98 -3.36
N MET A 91 -2.68 -6.91 -4.56
CA MET A 91 -4.09 -7.22 -4.80
C MET A 91 -4.39 -8.69 -4.54
N LYS A 92 -5.34 -8.94 -3.63
CA LYS A 92 -5.82 -10.28 -3.30
C LYS A 92 -7.32 -10.27 -3.04
N PRO A 93 -8.03 -11.34 -3.41
CA PRO A 93 -9.39 -11.56 -2.92
C PRO A 93 -9.33 -11.74 -1.40
N GLN A 94 -10.03 -10.88 -0.68
CA GLN A 94 -10.04 -10.87 0.78
C GLN A 94 -11.46 -10.66 1.28
N TRP A 95 -11.73 -11.14 2.49
CA TRP A 95 -12.99 -10.90 3.18
C TRP A 95 -12.97 -9.52 3.84
N TYR A 96 -13.95 -8.69 3.50
CA TYR A 96 -14.16 -7.37 4.08
C TYR A 96 -15.49 -7.33 4.83
N VAL A 97 -15.52 -6.60 5.95
CA VAL A 97 -16.75 -6.30 6.69
C VAL A 97 -17.07 -4.83 6.49
N LYS A 98 -18.31 -4.51 6.08
CA LYS A 98 -18.76 -3.14 5.95
C LYS A 98 -19.01 -2.55 7.34
N CYS A 99 -18.11 -1.65 7.78
CA CYS A 99 -18.12 -1.12 9.13
C CYS A 99 -18.86 0.23 9.29
N ASP A 100 -19.39 0.81 8.21
CA ASP A 100 -19.93 2.18 8.23
C ASP A 100 -21.00 2.41 9.31
N ASP A 101 -21.98 1.51 9.40
CA ASP A 101 -23.09 1.65 10.35
C ASP A 101 -22.66 1.30 11.77
N MET A 102 -21.81 0.28 11.92
CA MET A 102 -21.21 -0.08 13.21
C MET A 102 -20.36 1.05 13.79
N ALA A 103 -19.58 1.73 12.94
CA ALA A 103 -18.75 2.87 13.34
C ALA A 103 -19.60 4.05 13.80
N LYS A 104 -20.71 4.35 13.11
CA LYS A 104 -21.66 5.40 13.52
C LYS A 104 -22.29 5.09 14.88
N GLU A 105 -22.77 3.86 15.07
CA GLU A 105 -23.37 3.45 16.35
C GLU A 105 -22.36 3.50 17.51
N ALA A 106 -21.12 3.07 17.27
CA ALA A 106 -20.05 3.15 18.25
C ALA A 106 -19.70 4.60 18.61
N LEU A 107 -19.66 5.50 17.62
CA LEU A 107 -19.43 6.92 17.83
C LEU A 107 -20.56 7.53 18.68
N ASP A 108 -21.82 7.29 18.28
CA ASP A 108 -23.01 7.79 18.98
C ASP A 108 -23.05 7.35 20.44
N ALA A 109 -22.62 6.13 20.75
CA ALA A 109 -22.55 5.61 22.12
C ALA A 109 -21.65 6.46 23.04
N VAL A 110 -20.66 7.15 22.48
CA VAL A 110 -19.69 7.98 23.22
C VAL A 110 -20.08 9.46 23.21
N ILE A 111 -20.53 9.99 22.07
CA ILE A 111 -20.69 11.45 21.89
C ILE A 111 -22.11 11.97 22.10
N ASN A 112 -23.13 11.10 22.10
CA ASN A 112 -24.51 11.52 22.24
C ASN A 112 -24.83 11.87 23.70
N GLU A 113 -24.69 13.15 24.08
CA GLU A 113 -24.95 13.63 25.44
C GLU A 113 -26.38 13.36 25.94
N LYS A 114 -27.36 13.23 25.03
CA LYS A 114 -28.76 12.94 25.41
C LYS A 114 -28.96 11.47 25.80
N ASN A 115 -28.14 10.56 25.28
CA ASN A 115 -28.24 9.12 25.53
C ASN A 115 -26.85 8.47 25.55
N LYS A 116 -25.97 9.00 26.40
CA LYS A 116 -24.57 8.57 26.48
C LYS A 116 -24.49 7.17 27.09
N LYS A 117 -23.88 6.23 26.35
CA LYS A 117 -23.78 4.82 26.77
C LYS A 117 -22.39 4.47 27.32
N ILE A 118 -21.35 5.15 26.86
CA ILE A 118 -19.95 4.89 27.22
C ILE A 118 -19.29 6.21 27.65
N ASP A 119 -18.58 6.19 28.78
CA ASP A 119 -17.75 7.30 29.25
C ASP A 119 -16.27 6.93 29.16
N ILE A 120 -15.49 7.73 28.42
CA ILE A 120 -14.06 7.50 28.22
C ILE A 120 -13.26 8.43 29.13
N LEU A 121 -12.37 7.83 29.92
CA LEU A 121 -11.45 8.54 30.80
C LEU A 121 -10.01 8.24 30.41
N PRO A 122 -9.13 9.25 30.33
CA PRO A 122 -9.39 10.71 30.38
C PRO A 122 -10.25 11.27 29.24
N LYS A 123 -11.03 12.34 29.52
CA LYS A 123 -12.00 12.92 28.57
C LYS A 123 -11.41 13.39 27.23
N GLN A 124 -10.13 13.76 27.20
CA GLN A 124 -9.44 14.20 25.97
C GLN A 124 -9.45 13.13 24.87
N TYR A 125 -9.49 11.85 25.24
CA TYR A 125 -9.52 10.74 24.29
C TYR A 125 -10.85 10.61 23.54
N VAL A 126 -11.93 11.27 23.99
CA VAL A 126 -13.20 11.32 23.25
C VAL A 126 -13.03 12.01 21.89
N ALA A 127 -12.07 12.94 21.77
CA ALA A 127 -11.76 13.59 20.50
C ALA A 127 -11.17 12.63 19.45
N GLU A 128 -10.54 11.54 19.87
CA GLU A 128 -9.98 10.53 18.97
C GLU A 128 -11.07 9.69 18.30
N CYS A 129 -12.21 9.47 18.97
CA CYS A 129 -13.34 8.76 18.38
C CYS A 129 -13.98 9.50 17.19
N LYS A 130 -13.76 10.81 17.05
CA LYS A 130 -14.32 11.64 15.98
C LYS A 130 -13.46 11.71 14.72
N ARG A 131 -12.27 11.09 14.71
CA ARG A 131 -11.41 11.00 13.52
C ARG A 131 -11.86 9.86 12.62
#